data_AF-A0A6M8PK82-F1
#
_entry.id   AF-A0A6M8PK82-F1
#
_cell.length_a   1.000
_cell.length_b   1.000
_cell.length_c   1.000
_cell.angle_alpha   90.00
_cell.angle_beta   90.00
_cell.angle_gamma   90.00
#
_symmetry.space_group_name_H-M   'P 1'
#
loop_
_entity.id
_entity.type
_entity.pdbx_description
1 polymer ?
#
loop_
_entity_poly.entity_id
_entity_poly.type
_entity_poly.pdbx_seq_one_letter_code
_entity_poly.pdbx_strand_id
1 'polypeptide(L)'
;HLAKDDKGKVAASSDKVNDAMTLMPQESFHTGKNLNNGMQTADKDAFYVNQIEVEAHRVNLQHLCRLCGGSFKNDLYKRSHPVHGPVDEEMQALLRKKERRATSWPDLLNKVFKIDVRGDMDTIHPTNFCHNCWSVIQRKFSNAPCEVYFPRKGTMEWHPHSMNCDVCGTSSHGIKRKSQAPNPQVNKKLRIMAERARKIIYAKSQKHVNSKSILK
;
A
#
# COMPACT_ATOMS: atom_id res chain seq x y z
N HIS A 1 42.79 50.38 45.38
CA HIS A 1 43.23 51.05 44.14
C HIS A 1 42.79 50.15 42.99
N LEU A 2 41.81 50.54 42.14
CA LEU A 2 41.84 51.62 41.14
C LEU A 2 42.85 51.33 40.00
N ALA A 3 42.57 51.50 38.70
CA ALA A 3 41.31 51.68 37.92
C ALA A 3 41.68 51.77 36.40
N LYS A 4 40.67 51.92 35.53
CA LYS A 4 40.70 52.35 34.11
C LYS A 4 40.93 51.23 33.07
N ASP A 5 40.13 51.04 32.02
CA ASP A 5 39.25 51.90 31.17
C ASP A 5 39.96 52.87 30.22
N ASP A 6 39.94 52.58 28.90
CA ASP A 6 39.28 53.38 27.82
C ASP A 6 39.79 52.89 26.41
N LYS A 7 39.21 53.12 25.20
CA LYS A 7 37.82 53.39 24.69
C LYS A 7 37.84 53.84 23.23
N GLY A 8 36.74 53.60 22.49
CA GLY A 8 36.53 54.11 21.12
C GLY A 8 36.19 52.97 20.14
N LYS A 9 35.01 52.80 19.54
CA LYS A 9 33.88 53.67 19.10
C LYS A 9 33.97 54.16 17.64
N VAL A 10 33.33 53.38 16.76
CA VAL A 10 32.48 53.76 15.61
C VAL A 10 33.05 54.63 14.47
N ALA A 11 32.98 54.09 13.24
CA ALA A 11 32.51 54.79 12.03
C ALA A 11 31.97 53.77 10.99
N ALA A 12 31.11 54.22 10.08
CA ALA A 12 30.46 53.41 9.03
C ALA A 12 30.69 54.05 7.63
N SER A 13 30.02 53.54 6.58
CA SER A 13 29.92 54.08 5.19
C SER A 13 31.09 53.76 4.23
N SER A 14 30.93 53.67 2.90
CA SER A 14 29.84 53.14 2.02
C SER A 14 30.35 53.09 0.55
N ASP A 15 29.65 52.35 -0.30
CA ASP A 15 29.51 52.49 -1.78
C ASP A 15 30.71 52.50 -2.76
N LYS A 16 30.66 51.55 -3.71
CA LYS A 16 30.48 51.75 -5.18
C LYS A 16 30.45 50.36 -5.86
N VAL A 17 29.36 49.91 -6.48
CA VAL A 17 28.81 50.34 -7.79
C VAL A 17 29.84 50.30 -8.92
N ASN A 18 29.60 49.42 -9.90
CA ASN A 18 29.84 49.70 -11.31
C ASN A 18 28.75 49.00 -12.14
N ASP A 19 28.19 49.76 -13.06
CA ASP A 19 27.02 49.43 -13.87
C ASP A 19 27.46 49.03 -15.29
N ALA A 20 26.73 48.13 -15.95
CA ALA A 20 26.97 47.76 -17.35
C ALA A 20 25.67 47.27 -18.01
N MET A 21 25.04 48.18 -18.77
CA MET A 21 23.73 48.02 -19.40
C MET A 21 23.85 47.46 -20.84
N THR A 22 22.70 47.09 -21.42
CA THR A 22 22.43 46.74 -22.85
C THR A 22 22.89 45.32 -23.26
N LEU A 23 22.07 44.46 -23.90
CA LEU A 23 20.88 44.66 -24.73
C LEU A 23 19.71 43.72 -24.38
N MET A 24 18.48 44.22 -24.47
CA MET A 24 17.28 43.40 -24.68
C MET A 24 17.12 43.07 -26.18
N PRO A 25 16.39 42.00 -26.51
CA PRO A 25 15.30 42.17 -27.47
C PRO A 25 13.95 41.76 -26.85
N GLN A 26 13.02 42.71 -26.76
CA GLN A 26 11.60 42.38 -26.87
C GLN A 26 11.20 42.54 -28.34
N GLU A 27 10.71 41.46 -28.95
CA GLU A 27 9.76 41.57 -30.05
C GLU A 27 8.46 40.90 -29.62
N SER A 28 7.39 41.67 -29.62
CA SER A 28 6.04 41.24 -29.27
C SER A 28 5.20 41.12 -30.54
N PHE A 29 4.77 39.91 -30.91
CA PHE A 29 3.66 39.75 -31.84
C PHE A 29 2.72 38.61 -31.42
N HIS A 30 1.54 38.97 -30.93
CA HIS A 30 0.39 38.07 -30.91
C HIS A 30 -0.16 37.93 -32.33
N THR A 31 -0.09 36.73 -32.91
CA THR A 31 -1.04 36.25 -33.94
C THR A 31 -1.09 34.74 -33.87
N GLY A 32 -2.31 34.19 -33.80
CA GLY A 32 -2.51 32.85 -33.27
C GLY A 32 -2.17 31.70 -34.22
N LYS A 33 -1.66 30.61 -33.63
CA LYS A 33 -1.91 29.23 -34.08
C LYS A 33 -2.36 28.39 -32.89
N ASN A 34 -3.67 28.27 -32.74
CA ASN A 34 -4.31 27.35 -31.79
C ASN A 34 -4.16 25.91 -32.31
N LEU A 35 -3.02 25.26 -32.01
CA LEU A 35 -2.77 23.83 -32.28
C LEU A 35 -1.67 23.28 -31.33
N ASN A 36 -2.01 22.87 -30.10
CA ASN A 36 -1.35 21.78 -29.33
C ASN A 36 -1.85 21.54 -27.89
N ASN A 37 -2.89 22.21 -27.37
CA ASN A 37 -3.42 21.89 -26.03
C ASN A 37 -3.78 20.40 -25.86
N GLY A 38 -4.36 19.77 -26.88
CA GLY A 38 -4.81 18.36 -26.81
C GLY A 38 -3.70 17.33 -26.57
N MET A 39 -2.46 17.63 -26.95
CA MET A 39 -1.33 16.70 -26.72
C MET A 39 -0.73 16.88 -25.32
N GLN A 40 -0.75 18.10 -24.77
CA GLN A 40 -0.37 18.37 -23.39
C GLN A 40 -1.42 17.87 -22.38
N THR A 41 -2.72 17.91 -22.72
CA THR A 41 -3.76 17.36 -21.83
C THR A 41 -3.65 15.84 -21.71
N ALA A 42 -3.45 15.12 -22.82
CA ALA A 42 -3.34 13.67 -22.79
C ALA A 42 -2.11 13.18 -21.99
N ASP A 43 -0.97 13.86 -22.12
CA ASP A 43 0.25 13.59 -21.35
C ASP A 43 0.05 13.86 -19.84
N LYS A 44 -0.59 14.99 -19.50
CA LYS A 44 -0.92 15.36 -18.12
C LYS A 44 -1.92 14.40 -17.47
N ASP A 45 -2.93 13.96 -18.23
CA ASP A 45 -3.91 12.98 -17.77
C ASP A 45 -3.26 11.60 -17.57
N ALA A 46 -2.35 11.19 -18.46
CA ALA A 46 -1.57 9.95 -18.30
C ALA A 46 -0.65 10.00 -17.07
N PHE A 47 0.03 11.11 -16.82
CA PHE A 47 0.84 11.32 -15.62
C PHE A 47 -0.01 11.25 -14.34
N TYR A 48 -1.18 11.88 -14.34
CA TYR A 48 -2.10 11.85 -13.20
C TYR A 48 -2.65 10.44 -12.91
N VAL A 49 -3.03 9.69 -13.94
CA VAL A 49 -3.46 8.29 -13.80
C VAL A 49 -2.32 7.43 -13.25
N ASN A 50 -1.09 7.57 -13.76
CA ASN A 50 0.06 6.83 -13.26
C ASN A 50 0.35 7.14 -11.78
N GLN A 51 0.20 8.39 -11.36
CA GLN A 51 0.35 8.79 -9.96
C GLN A 51 -0.70 8.13 -9.04
N ILE A 52 -1.96 8.00 -9.50
CA ILE A 52 -3.01 7.27 -8.77
C ILE A 52 -2.66 5.78 -8.66
N GLU A 53 -2.16 5.16 -9.73
CA GLU A 53 -1.77 3.74 -9.73
C GLU A 53 -0.59 3.47 -8.78
N VAL A 54 0.39 4.38 -8.72
CA VAL A 54 1.51 4.32 -7.77
C VAL A 54 1.04 4.48 -6.31
N GLU A 55 0.12 5.39 -6.01
CA GLU A 55 -0.41 5.52 -4.65
C GLU A 55 -1.28 4.30 -4.28
N ALA A 56 -2.06 3.75 -5.22
CA ALA A 56 -2.79 2.50 -5.01
C ALA A 56 -1.83 1.32 -4.73
N HIS A 57 -0.70 1.25 -5.44
CA HIS A 57 0.36 0.27 -5.17
C HIS A 57 0.92 0.42 -3.75
N ARG A 58 1.27 1.64 -3.35
CA ARG A 58 1.75 1.97 -2.00
C ARG A 58 0.74 1.57 -0.91
N VAL A 59 -0.54 1.85 -1.10
CA VAL A 59 -1.61 1.40 -0.20
C VAL A 59 -1.73 -0.12 -0.18
N ASN A 60 -1.55 -0.82 -1.31
CA ASN A 60 -1.54 -2.28 -1.34
C ASN A 60 -0.33 -2.86 -0.56
N LEU A 61 0.86 -2.28 -0.70
CA LEU A 61 2.07 -2.67 0.06
C LEU A 61 1.86 -2.60 1.58
N GLN A 62 1.15 -1.58 2.09
CA GLN A 62 0.84 -1.45 3.53
C GLN A 62 0.06 -2.63 4.12
N HIS A 63 -0.59 -3.46 3.29
CA HIS A 63 -1.36 -4.62 3.72
C HIS A 63 -0.57 -5.95 3.67
N LEU A 64 0.74 -5.90 3.36
CA LEU A 64 1.60 -7.06 3.15
C LEU A 64 2.75 -7.11 4.15
N CYS A 65 3.18 -8.31 4.52
CA CYS A 65 4.35 -8.52 5.37
C CYS A 65 5.66 -8.42 4.56
N ARG A 66 6.55 -7.48 4.91
CA ARG A 66 7.89 -7.31 4.31
C ARG A 66 8.73 -8.58 4.25
N LEU A 67 8.56 -9.47 5.24
CA LEU A 67 9.41 -10.65 5.47
C LEU A 67 8.90 -11.92 4.79
N CYS A 68 7.59 -12.05 4.55
CA CYS A 68 6.99 -13.28 4.04
C CYS A 68 5.91 -13.10 2.96
N GLY A 69 5.56 -11.86 2.59
CA GLY A 69 4.52 -11.54 1.61
C GLY A 69 3.08 -11.79 2.07
N GLY A 70 2.87 -12.42 3.23
CA GLY A 70 1.53 -12.70 3.75
C GLY A 70 0.75 -11.42 4.03
N SER A 71 -0.53 -11.37 3.64
CA SER A 71 -1.38 -10.22 3.91
C SER A 71 -1.86 -10.18 5.36
N PHE A 72 -1.84 -8.99 5.97
CA PHE A 72 -2.37 -8.75 7.32
C PHE A 72 -3.89 -8.95 7.42
N LYS A 73 -4.63 -8.94 6.30
CA LYS A 73 -6.09 -9.15 6.28
C LYS A 73 -6.51 -10.52 6.81
N ASN A 74 -5.61 -11.51 6.75
CA ASN A 74 -5.83 -12.87 7.24
C ASN A 74 -5.20 -13.14 8.62
N ASP A 75 -4.60 -12.13 9.27
CA ASP A 75 -4.01 -12.28 10.60
C ASP A 75 -5.10 -12.22 11.68
N LEU A 76 -5.23 -13.29 12.46
CA LEU A 76 -6.16 -13.39 13.60
C LEU A 76 -5.91 -12.30 14.65
N TYR A 77 -4.65 -11.87 14.79
CA TYR A 77 -4.25 -10.82 15.73
C TYR A 77 -4.34 -9.41 15.13
N LYS A 78 -4.50 -9.30 13.80
CA LYS A 78 -4.42 -8.03 13.02
C LYS A 78 -3.21 -7.17 13.38
N ARG A 79 -2.11 -7.77 13.85
CA ARG A 79 -1.03 -7.08 14.54
C ARG A 79 0.20 -7.04 13.66
N SER A 80 0.47 -5.86 13.10
CA SER A 80 1.69 -5.56 12.37
C SER A 80 2.72 -4.89 13.28
N HIS A 81 3.99 -5.04 12.91
CA HIS A 81 5.15 -4.47 13.57
C HIS A 81 5.96 -3.67 12.54
N PRO A 82 6.47 -2.48 12.85
CA PRO A 82 7.20 -1.65 11.88
C PRO A 82 8.57 -2.26 11.57
N VAL A 83 9.03 -2.18 10.32
CA VAL A 83 10.36 -2.70 9.93
C VAL A 83 11.50 -1.78 10.37
N HIS A 84 11.20 -0.52 10.70
CA HIS A 84 12.13 0.50 11.17
C HIS A 84 11.84 0.92 12.62
N GLY A 85 12.80 1.62 13.23
CA GLY A 85 12.66 2.18 14.57
C GLY A 85 13.17 1.27 15.69
N PRO A 86 12.97 1.65 16.96
CA PRO A 86 13.30 0.81 18.10
C PRO A 86 12.43 -0.44 18.14
N VAL A 87 12.97 -1.51 18.73
CA VAL A 87 12.19 -2.72 19.03
C VAL A 87 11.10 -2.40 20.07
N ASP A 88 10.00 -3.17 20.07
CA ASP A 88 8.98 -3.04 21.11
C ASP A 88 9.50 -3.45 22.50
N GLU A 89 8.81 -3.01 23.55
CA GLU A 89 9.20 -3.26 24.95
C GLU A 89 9.33 -4.76 25.30
N GLU A 90 8.53 -5.63 24.67
CA GLU A 90 8.57 -7.07 24.91
C GLU A 90 9.86 -7.68 24.37
N MET A 91 10.20 -7.35 23.12
CA MET A 91 11.49 -7.70 22.53
C MET A 91 12.66 -7.02 23.24
N GLN A 92 12.52 -5.75 23.66
CA GLN A 92 13.57 -5.04 24.39
C GLN A 92 13.85 -5.70 25.74
N ALA A 93 12.82 -6.07 26.50
CA ALA A 93 12.96 -6.81 27.75
C ALA A 93 13.61 -8.19 27.55
N LEU A 94 13.21 -8.91 26.50
CA LEU A 94 13.81 -10.19 26.12
C LEU A 94 15.30 -10.04 25.79
N LEU A 95 15.68 -9.02 25.03
CA LEU A 95 17.06 -8.73 24.63
C LEU A 95 17.92 -8.31 25.82
N ARG A 96 17.39 -7.46 26.72
CA ARG A 96 18.04 -7.10 28.00
C ARG A 96 18.32 -8.34 28.86
N LYS A 97 17.32 -9.22 29.05
CA LYS A 97 17.45 -10.48 29.81
C LYS A 97 18.47 -11.47 29.19
N LYS A 98 18.88 -11.25 27.95
CA LYS A 98 19.82 -12.11 27.20
C LYS A 98 21.12 -11.37 26.84
N GLU A 99 21.37 -10.21 27.46
CA GLU A 99 22.56 -9.37 27.27
C GLU A 99 22.85 -9.04 25.79
N ARG A 100 21.79 -8.88 24.99
CA ARG A 100 21.91 -8.60 23.55
C ARG A 100 21.95 -7.09 23.30
N ARG A 101 22.95 -6.66 22.52
CA ARG A 101 23.20 -5.25 22.17
C ARG A 101 22.28 -4.65 21.09
N ALA A 102 21.40 -5.44 20.47
CA ALA A 102 20.52 -4.95 19.41
C ALA A 102 19.35 -4.17 20.02
N THR A 103 19.04 -3.00 19.45
CA THR A 103 17.98 -2.09 19.96
C THR A 103 16.99 -1.66 18.89
N SER A 104 17.27 -1.91 17.61
CA SER A 104 16.41 -1.52 16.48
C SER A 104 15.87 -2.72 15.70
N TRP A 105 14.73 -2.53 15.03
CA TRP A 105 14.18 -3.54 14.12
C TRP A 105 15.13 -3.91 12.97
N PRO A 106 15.78 -2.96 12.26
CA PRO A 106 16.75 -3.30 11.22
C PRO A 106 17.87 -4.24 11.69
N ASP A 107 18.39 -4.05 12.92
CA ASP A 107 19.42 -4.92 13.48
C ASP A 107 18.92 -6.36 13.69
N LEU A 108 17.69 -6.51 14.20
CA LEU A 108 17.08 -7.82 14.43
C LEU A 108 16.73 -8.52 13.12
N LEU A 109 16.16 -7.80 12.16
CA LEU A 109 15.73 -8.34 10.87
C LEU A 109 16.94 -8.82 10.05
N ASN A 110 18.02 -8.04 9.99
CA ASN A 110 19.27 -8.48 9.37
C ASN A 110 19.89 -9.66 10.14
N LYS A 111 19.90 -9.62 11.48
CA LYS A 111 20.50 -10.70 12.28
C LYS A 111 19.78 -12.04 12.11
N VAL A 112 18.44 -12.03 12.13
CA VAL A 112 17.59 -13.24 12.11
C VAL A 112 17.30 -13.74 10.69
N PHE A 113 16.97 -12.84 9.75
CA PHE A 113 16.52 -13.21 8.41
C PHE A 113 17.52 -12.88 7.29
N LYS A 114 18.62 -12.18 7.57
CA LYS A 114 19.56 -11.65 6.55
C LYS A 114 18.91 -10.70 5.56
N ILE A 115 17.89 -9.98 6.02
CA ILE A 115 17.18 -8.95 5.27
C ILE A 115 17.66 -7.60 5.80
N ASP A 116 18.35 -6.82 4.96
CA ASP A 116 18.51 -5.39 5.22
C ASP A 116 17.24 -4.67 4.76
N VAL A 117 16.74 -3.80 5.62
CA VAL A 117 15.57 -2.95 5.38
C VAL A 117 15.94 -1.46 5.36
N ARG A 118 17.21 -1.10 5.60
CA ARG A 118 17.62 0.31 5.75
C ARG A 118 17.49 1.13 4.46
N GLY A 119 17.44 0.46 3.30
CA GLY A 119 17.13 1.05 2.00
C GLY A 119 15.70 0.83 1.52
N ASP A 120 14.80 0.32 2.37
CA ASP A 120 13.40 0.10 1.98
C ASP A 120 12.71 1.44 1.67
N MET A 121 12.28 1.60 0.41
CA MET A 121 11.39 2.68 -0.02
C MET A 121 9.93 2.23 0.08
N ASP A 122 9.03 3.06 0.62
CA ASP A 122 7.61 2.73 0.85
C ASP A 122 6.77 2.62 -0.44
N THR A 123 7.30 3.11 -1.56
CA THR A 123 6.76 2.93 -2.92
C THR A 123 7.13 1.60 -3.57
N ILE A 124 7.93 0.77 -2.89
CA ILE A 124 8.44 -0.53 -3.38
C ILE A 124 8.23 -1.64 -2.33
N HIS A 125 8.51 -1.33 -1.06
CA HIS A 125 8.59 -2.29 0.04
C HIS A 125 7.47 -2.05 1.08
N PRO A 126 6.90 -3.10 1.68
CA PRO A 126 6.03 -2.94 2.84
C PRO A 126 6.81 -2.41 4.05
N THR A 127 6.23 -1.43 4.73
CA THR A 127 6.82 -0.77 5.92
C THR A 127 6.63 -1.58 7.22
N ASN A 128 5.96 -2.73 7.15
CA ASN A 128 5.50 -3.51 8.28
C ASN A 128 5.70 -5.03 8.06
N PHE A 129 5.74 -5.80 9.15
CA PHE A 129 5.75 -7.25 9.13
C PHE A 129 4.73 -7.85 10.12
N CYS A 130 4.29 -9.10 9.88
CA CYS A 130 3.20 -9.73 10.63
C CYS A 130 3.67 -10.36 11.95
N HIS A 131 2.72 -10.54 12.87
CA HIS A 131 2.99 -11.13 14.19
C HIS A 131 3.63 -12.53 14.12
N ASN A 132 3.28 -13.36 13.12
CA ASN A 132 3.93 -14.67 12.94
C ASN A 132 5.45 -14.55 12.72
N CYS A 133 5.91 -13.56 11.96
CA CYS A 133 7.35 -13.33 11.77
C CYS A 133 7.99 -12.73 13.02
N TRP A 134 7.27 -11.87 13.75
CA TRP A 134 7.67 -11.39 15.07
C TRP A 134 7.90 -12.53 16.07
N SER A 135 7.00 -13.52 16.14
CA SER A 135 7.13 -14.68 17.04
C SER A 135 8.31 -15.60 16.67
N VAL A 136 8.79 -15.53 15.43
CA VAL A 136 10.03 -16.21 15.01
C VAL A 136 11.24 -15.46 15.57
N ILE A 137 11.29 -14.12 15.44
CA ILE A 137 12.32 -13.29 16.07
C ILE A 137 12.36 -13.56 17.57
N GLN A 138 11.20 -13.51 18.24
CA GLN A 138 11.07 -13.75 19.68
C GLN A 138 11.64 -15.13 20.08
N ARG A 139 11.27 -16.21 19.37
CA ARG A 139 11.82 -17.56 19.65
C ARG A 139 13.35 -17.64 19.50
N LYS A 140 13.92 -17.00 18.47
CA LYS A 140 15.38 -16.96 18.28
C LYS A 140 16.14 -16.34 19.46
N PHE A 141 15.50 -15.48 20.26
CA PHE A 141 16.10 -14.87 21.45
C PHE A 141 15.63 -15.48 22.78
N SER A 142 14.54 -16.26 22.82
CA SER A 142 14.03 -16.84 24.09
C SER A 142 14.75 -18.11 24.56
N ASN A 143 15.58 -18.73 23.73
CA ASN A 143 16.15 -20.10 23.88
C ASN A 143 15.10 -21.24 23.73
N ALA A 144 13.88 -20.95 23.29
CA ALA A 144 12.96 -22.01 22.91
C ALA A 144 13.48 -22.77 21.68
N PRO A 145 13.25 -24.10 21.57
CA PRO A 145 13.49 -24.83 20.33
C PRO A 145 12.79 -24.14 19.16
N CYS A 146 13.59 -23.66 18.22
CA CYS A 146 13.09 -22.99 17.03
C CYS A 146 13.18 -23.98 15.88
N GLU A 147 12.07 -24.66 15.57
CA GLU A 147 11.88 -25.26 14.25
C GLU A 147 12.29 -24.25 13.18
N VAL A 148 12.99 -24.72 12.14
CA VAL A 148 13.66 -23.82 11.22
C VAL A 148 12.61 -23.10 10.38
N TYR A 149 12.28 -21.88 10.80
CA TYR A 149 11.49 -20.97 9.99
C TYR A 149 12.29 -20.62 8.73
N PHE A 150 12.02 -21.37 7.68
CA PHE A 150 12.30 -20.96 6.32
C PHE A 150 11.11 -20.12 5.84
N PRO A 151 11.30 -18.85 5.47
CA PRO A 151 10.39 -18.20 4.54
C PRO A 151 10.28 -19.13 3.32
N ARG A 152 9.07 -19.62 2.99
CA ARG A 152 8.85 -20.71 2.02
C ARG A 152 9.30 -20.40 0.58
N LYS A 153 9.82 -19.18 0.34
CA LYS A 153 10.31 -18.64 -0.93
C LYS A 153 11.64 -17.87 -0.80
N GLY A 154 12.36 -17.99 0.32
CA GLY A 154 13.53 -17.13 0.59
C GLY A 154 13.14 -15.68 0.92
N THR A 155 14.09 -14.75 0.83
CA THR A 155 13.80 -13.31 0.94
C THR A 155 12.84 -12.91 -0.18
N MET A 156 11.70 -12.32 0.18
CA MET A 156 10.77 -11.83 -0.83
C MET A 156 11.38 -10.64 -1.58
N GLU A 157 11.43 -10.77 -2.91
CA GLU A 157 11.77 -9.70 -3.82
C GLU A 157 10.60 -8.72 -3.95
N TRP A 158 10.90 -7.44 -4.03
CA TRP A 158 9.93 -6.35 -4.13
C TRP A 158 10.35 -5.43 -5.27
N HIS A 159 9.38 -5.06 -6.12
CA HIS A 159 9.60 -4.25 -7.32
C HIS A 159 8.71 -3.02 -7.31
N PRO A 160 9.16 -1.89 -7.89
CA PRO A 160 8.31 -0.73 -8.08
C PRO A 160 7.09 -1.07 -8.95
N HIS A 161 6.05 -0.24 -8.86
CA HIS A 161 4.86 -0.43 -9.67
C HIS A 161 5.17 -0.41 -11.18
N SER A 162 4.51 -1.30 -11.91
CA SER A 162 4.65 -1.50 -13.36
C SER A 162 3.41 -2.22 -13.91
N MET A 163 3.28 -2.30 -15.24
CA MET A 163 2.13 -2.93 -15.90
C MET A 163 1.89 -4.40 -15.49
N ASN A 164 2.93 -5.12 -15.07
CA ASN A 164 2.87 -6.52 -14.67
C ASN A 164 3.03 -6.71 -13.15
N CYS A 165 2.68 -5.70 -12.35
CA CYS A 165 2.93 -5.70 -10.91
C CYS A 165 2.06 -6.73 -10.14
N ASP A 166 2.69 -7.75 -9.55
CA ASP A 166 2.03 -8.79 -8.76
C ASP A 166 1.22 -8.26 -7.56
N VAL A 167 1.63 -7.13 -6.97
CA VAL A 167 0.91 -6.45 -5.87
C VAL A 167 -0.39 -5.80 -6.36
N CYS A 168 -0.43 -5.36 -7.62
CA CYS A 168 -1.55 -4.64 -8.23
C CYS A 168 -2.32 -5.45 -9.28
N GLY A 169 -1.99 -6.72 -9.50
CA GLY A 169 -2.48 -7.55 -10.61
C GLY A 169 -4.00 -7.79 -10.68
N THR A 170 -4.78 -7.17 -9.79
CA THR A 170 -6.26 -7.17 -9.79
C THR A 170 -6.90 -5.79 -9.60
N SER A 171 -6.12 -4.69 -9.46
CA SER A 171 -6.66 -3.40 -8.99
C SER A 171 -7.07 -2.39 -10.07
N SER A 172 -6.58 -2.48 -11.32
CA SER A 172 -6.90 -1.48 -12.37
C SER A 172 -7.53 -2.06 -13.65
N HIS A 173 -7.35 -3.34 -13.96
CA HIS A 173 -8.01 -3.96 -15.12
C HIS A 173 -9.29 -4.67 -14.72
N GLY A 174 -10.39 -3.90 -14.75
CA GLY A 174 -11.73 -4.41 -14.54
C GLY A 174 -11.96 -5.67 -15.37
N ILE A 175 -12.27 -6.77 -14.69
CA ILE A 175 -12.42 -8.09 -15.30
C ILE A 175 -13.52 -8.01 -16.35
N LYS A 176 -13.12 -7.84 -17.63
CA LYS A 176 -13.97 -8.11 -18.78
C LYS A 176 -14.16 -9.61 -18.80
N ARG A 177 -15.07 -10.07 -17.93
CA ARG A 177 -15.52 -11.45 -17.85
C ARG A 177 -15.83 -11.86 -19.28
N LYS A 178 -15.02 -12.76 -19.84
CA LYS A 178 -15.46 -13.56 -20.98
C LYS A 178 -16.63 -14.35 -20.42
N SER A 179 -17.84 -13.82 -20.61
CA SER A 179 -19.05 -14.48 -20.16
C SER A 179 -19.10 -15.80 -20.93
N GLN A 180 -18.75 -16.88 -20.24
CA GLN A 180 -19.00 -18.21 -20.75
C GLN A 180 -20.52 -18.27 -20.88
N ALA A 181 -21.01 -18.21 -22.12
CA ALA A 181 -22.43 -18.08 -22.41
C ALA A 181 -23.17 -19.20 -21.63
N PRO A 182 -24.16 -18.87 -20.76
CA PRO A 182 -24.79 -19.88 -19.92
C PRO A 182 -25.38 -20.96 -20.82
N ASN A 183 -24.91 -22.21 -20.64
CA ASN A 183 -25.27 -23.31 -21.54
C ASN A 183 -26.81 -23.37 -21.71
N PRO A 184 -27.33 -23.20 -22.94
CA PRO A 184 -28.77 -23.02 -23.17
C PRO A 184 -29.61 -24.24 -22.75
N GLN A 185 -29.02 -25.43 -22.61
CA GLN A 185 -29.73 -26.60 -22.05
C GLN A 185 -30.05 -26.42 -20.56
N VAL A 186 -29.13 -25.86 -19.77
CA VAL A 186 -29.29 -25.72 -18.31
C VAL A 186 -30.35 -24.66 -18.00
N ASN A 187 -30.34 -23.56 -18.74
CA ASN A 187 -31.31 -22.47 -18.57
C ASN A 187 -32.75 -22.92 -18.94
N LYS A 188 -32.92 -23.73 -20.01
CA LYS A 188 -34.22 -24.34 -20.35
C LYS A 188 -34.75 -25.23 -19.21
N LYS A 189 -33.92 -26.09 -18.60
CA LYS A 189 -34.35 -26.93 -17.45
C LYS A 189 -34.79 -26.09 -16.25
N LEU A 190 -34.01 -25.07 -15.87
CA LEU A 190 -34.34 -24.19 -14.74
C LEU A 190 -35.64 -23.41 -14.98
N ARG A 191 -35.88 -22.90 -16.20
CA ARG A 191 -37.12 -22.20 -16.54
C ARG A 191 -38.34 -23.10 -16.41
N ILE A 192 -38.26 -24.35 -16.87
CA ILE A 192 -39.33 -25.35 -16.77
C ILE A 192 -39.60 -25.73 -15.29
N MET A 193 -38.56 -25.88 -14.47
CA MET A 193 -38.72 -26.15 -13.03
C MET A 193 -39.39 -24.99 -12.29
N ALA A 194 -38.97 -23.75 -12.54
CA ALA A 194 -39.58 -22.56 -11.95
C ALA A 194 -41.06 -22.41 -12.36
N GLU A 195 -41.40 -22.74 -13.59
CA GLU A 195 -42.77 -22.67 -14.10
C GLU A 195 -43.67 -23.77 -13.51
N ARG A 196 -43.15 -25.00 -13.32
CA ARG A 196 -43.85 -26.06 -12.56
C ARG A 196 -44.05 -25.66 -11.10
N ALA A 197 -43.06 -25.07 -10.43
CA ALA A 197 -43.19 -24.59 -9.05
C ALA A 197 -44.28 -23.52 -8.92
N ARG A 198 -44.34 -22.54 -9.83
CA ARG A 198 -45.41 -21.52 -9.85
C ARG A 198 -46.80 -22.15 -10.02
N LYS A 199 -46.97 -23.12 -10.92
CA LYS A 199 -48.25 -23.84 -11.09
C LYS A 199 -48.68 -24.61 -9.82
N ILE A 200 -47.73 -25.23 -9.11
CA ILE A 200 -48.01 -25.93 -7.83
C ILE A 200 -48.43 -24.93 -6.73
N ILE A 201 -47.76 -23.77 -6.64
CA ILE A 201 -48.11 -22.73 -5.66
C ILE A 201 -49.52 -22.18 -5.94
N TYR A 202 -49.84 -21.87 -7.21
CA TYR A 202 -51.16 -21.36 -7.60
C TYR A 202 -52.29 -22.39 -7.39
N ALA A 203 -52.03 -23.68 -7.66
CA ALA A 203 -53.00 -24.74 -7.36
C ALA A 203 -53.21 -24.94 -5.84
N LYS A 204 -52.17 -24.75 -5.02
CA LYS A 204 -52.30 -24.76 -3.55
C LYS A 204 -53.08 -23.55 -3.03
N SER A 205 -52.85 -22.34 -3.56
CA SER A 205 -53.59 -21.15 -3.12
C SER A 205 -55.07 -21.23 -3.49
N GLN A 206 -55.41 -21.68 -4.71
CA GLN A 206 -56.82 -21.89 -5.09
C GLN A 206 -57.53 -22.90 -4.17
N LYS A 207 -56.89 -24.02 -3.80
CA LYS A 207 -57.47 -25.00 -2.86
C LYS A 207 -57.72 -24.41 -1.46
N HIS A 208 -56.84 -23.53 -0.98
CA HIS A 208 -57.00 -22.85 0.31
C HIS A 208 -58.08 -21.74 0.29
N VAL A 209 -58.32 -21.10 -0.86
CA VAL A 209 -59.43 -20.15 -1.02
C VAL A 209 -60.78 -20.88 -1.06
N ASN A 210 -60.85 -22.03 -1.75
CA ASN A 210 -62.10 -22.78 -1.90
C ASN A 210 -62.53 -23.57 -0.64
N SER A 211 -61.66 -23.68 0.38
CA SER A 211 -61.97 -24.33 1.66
C SER A 211 -62.47 -23.36 2.75
N LYS A 212 -62.64 -22.06 2.45
CA LYS A 212 -63.12 -21.04 3.41
C LYS A 212 -64.60 -20.68 3.29
N SER A 213 -65.35 -21.34 2.40
CA SER A 213 -66.78 -21.07 2.13
C SER A 213 -67.76 -22.05 2.78
N ILE A 214 -67.32 -22.87 3.74
CA ILE A 214 -68.19 -23.77 4.52
C ILE A 214 -68.09 -23.40 6.01
N LEU A 215 -68.84 -22.38 6.40
CA LEU A 215 -69.36 -22.21 7.75
C LEU A 215 -70.87 -22.45 7.67
N LYS A 216 -71.39 -23.27 8.58
CA LYS A 216 -72.81 -23.57 8.74
C LYS A 216 -73.10 -23.65 10.24
#